data_AF-J3A7C8-F1
#
_entry.id   AF-J3A7C8-F1
#
_cell.length_a   1.000
_cell.length_b   1.000
_cell.length_c   1.000
_cell.angle_alpha   90.00
_cell.angle_beta   90.00
_cell.angle_gamma   90.00
#
_symmetry.space_group_name_H-M   'P 1'
#
loop_
_entity.id
_entity.type
_entity.pdbx_description
1 polymer ?
#
loop_
_entity_poly.entity_id
_entity_poly.type
_entity_poly.pdbx_seq_one_letter_code
_entity_poly.pdbx_strand_id
1 'polypeptide(L)' 'MSRPQQCPECGARDSLTTRYATGGGWRPIGYRCEKCGARLDRNP' A
#
# COMPACT_ATOMS: atom_id res chain seq x y z
N MET A 1 11.52 0.29 6.33
CA MET A 1 10.21 0.00 5.68
C MET A 1 10.19 0.67 4.32
N SER A 2 10.49 -0.08 3.28
CA SER A 2 10.47 0.39 1.89
C SER A 2 9.08 0.20 1.30
N ARG A 3 8.64 1.13 0.42
CA ARG A 3 7.42 0.92 -0.35
C ARG A 3 7.62 -0.30 -1.28
N PRO A 4 6.70 -1.29 -1.27
CA PRO A 4 6.79 -2.40 -2.20
C PRO A 4 6.77 -1.87 -3.63
N GLN A 5 7.67 -2.39 -4.47
CA GLN A 5 7.75 -2.01 -5.89
C GLN A 5 6.69 -2.74 -6.72
N GLN A 6 6.17 -3.86 -6.21
CA GLN A 6 5.25 -4.73 -6.90
C GLN A 6 4.16 -5.23 -5.94
N CYS A 7 2.93 -5.33 -6.43
CA CYS A 7 1.83 -5.96 -5.71
C CYS A 7 2.03 -7.49 -5.65
N PRO A 8 1.97 -8.13 -4.47
CA PRO A 8 2.13 -9.58 -4.34
C PRO A 8 0.96 -10.37 -4.91
N GLU A 9 -0.24 -9.78 -4.97
CA GLU A 9 -1.46 -10.44 -5.43
C GLU A 9 -1.54 -10.54 -6.95
N CYS A 10 -1.26 -9.44 -7.65
CA CYS A 10 -1.46 -9.35 -9.11
C CYS A 10 -0.18 -9.11 -9.91
N GLY A 11 0.95 -8.88 -9.24
CA GLY A 11 2.23 -8.59 -9.88
C GLY A 11 2.35 -7.20 -10.50
N ALA A 12 1.38 -6.31 -10.28
CA ALA A 12 1.43 -4.95 -10.82
C ALA A 12 2.58 -4.14 -10.19
N ARG A 13 3.44 -3.57 -11.04
CA ARG A 13 4.52 -2.66 -10.66
C ARG A 13 4.04 -1.22 -10.61
N ASP A 14 4.60 -0.43 -9.70
CA ASP A 14 4.35 1.01 -9.53
C ASP A 14 2.88 1.43 -9.36
N SER A 15 1.98 0.46 -9.19
CA SER A 15 0.53 0.68 -9.06
C SER A 15 0.11 0.74 -7.59
N LEU A 16 1.03 1.09 -6.68
CA LEU A 16 0.84 1.05 -5.23
C LEU A 16 0.77 2.46 -4.68
N THR A 17 -0.43 2.84 -4.21
CA THR A 17 -0.68 4.11 -3.54
C THR A 17 -0.52 3.95 -2.04
N THR A 18 0.10 4.93 -1.39
CA THR A 18 0.24 4.93 0.06
C THR A 18 -1.10 5.24 0.71
N ARG A 19 -1.50 4.42 1.68
CA ARG A 19 -2.69 4.65 2.49
C ARG A 19 -2.30 5.36 3.77
N TYR A 20 -3.01 6.44 4.09
CA TYR A 20 -2.79 7.22 5.30
C TYR A 20 -3.98 7.05 6.25
N ALA A 21 -3.70 6.97 7.55
CA ALA A 21 -4.73 7.16 8.58
C ALA A 21 -4.84 8.64 8.92
N THR A 22 -6.04 9.10 9.28
CA THR A 22 -6.33 10.50 9.65
C THR A 22 -6.62 10.70 11.15
N GLY A 23 -6.90 9.62 11.90
CA GLY A 23 -7.32 9.67 13.31
C GLY A 23 -6.25 10.02 14.35
N GLY A 24 -5.24 10.80 13.99
CA GLY A 24 -4.11 11.17 14.87
C GLY A 24 -2.91 11.77 14.13
N GLY A 25 -3.12 12.28 12.92
CA GLY A 25 -2.08 12.75 12.00
C GLY A 25 -1.94 11.88 10.75
N TRP A 26 -1.33 12.43 9.71
CA TRP A 26 -1.09 11.76 8.42
C TRP A 26 0.03 10.74 8.53
N ARG A 27 -0.30 9.54 9.01
CA ARG A 27 0.65 8.43 9.09
C ARG A 27 0.38 7.38 8.01
N PRO A 28 1.40 6.95 7.24
CA PRO A 28 1.23 5.88 6.29
C PRO A 28 1.02 4.55 7.04
N ILE A 29 -0.13 3.91 6.78
CA ILE A 29 -0.57 2.67 7.42
C ILE A 29 -0.49 1.45 6.49
N GLY A 30 -0.19 1.65 5.21
CA GLY A 30 -0.08 0.56 4.23
C GLY A 30 -0.07 1.08 2.81
N TYR A 31 -0.26 0.16 1.86
CA TYR A 31 -0.34 0.44 0.43
C TYR A 31 -1.61 -0.18 -0.16
N ARG A 32 -2.13 0.44 -1.22
CA ARG A 32 -3.24 -0.11 -1.99
C ARG A 32 -2.83 -0.24 -3.45
N CYS A 33 -3.06 -1.41 -4.03
CA CYS A 33 -2.90 -1.62 -5.45
C CYS A 33 -4.07 -0.99 -6.21
N GLU A 34 -3.77 -0.14 -7.18
CA GLU A 34 -4.78 0.50 -8.05
C GLU A 34 -5.29 -0.45 -9.14
N LYS A 35 -4.49 -1.46 -9.54
CA LYS A 35 -4.86 -2.43 -10.56
C LYS A 35 -5.88 -3.46 -10.08
N CYS A 36 -5.65 -4.08 -8.92
CA CYS A 36 -6.51 -5.13 -8.38
C CYS A 36 -7.29 -4.72 -7.13
N GLY A 37 -6.99 -3.55 -6.54
CA GLY A 37 -7.64 -3.09 -5.32
C GLY A 37 -7.08 -3.71 -4.02
N ALA A 38 -6.11 -4.64 -4.11
CA ALA A 38 -5.51 -5.30 -2.96
C ALA A 38 -4.91 -4.30 -1.97
N ARG A 39 -5.07 -4.59 -0.68
CA ARG A 39 -4.48 -3.80 0.40
C ARG A 39 -3.27 -4.57 0.92
N LEU A 40 -2.14 -3.89 0.97
CA LEU A 40 -0.93 -4.38 1.59
C LEU A 40 -0.78 -3.63 2.91
N ASP A 41 -1.01 -4.32 4.01
CA ASP A 41 -0.85 -3.75 5.34
C ASP A 41 0.62 -3.51 5.60
N ARG A 42 0.94 -2.52 6.44
CA ARG A 42 2.32 -2.20 6.80
C ARG A 42 2.88 -3.15 7.88
N ASN A 43 2.30 -4.32 8.11
CA ASN A 43 2.74 -5.27 9.13
C ASN A 43 3.03 -6.65 8.50
N PRO A 44 4.14 -7.33 8.89
CA PRO A 44 4.51 -8.64 8.37
C PRO A 44 3.45 -9.72 8.62
#